data_AF-A0A841QGQ2-F1
#
_entry.id   AF-A0A841QGQ2-F1
#
_cell.length_a   1.000
_cell.length_b   1.000
_cell.length_c   1.000
_cell.angle_alpha   90.00
_cell.angle_beta   90.00
_cell.angle_gamma   90.00
#
_symmetry.space_group_name_H-M   'P 1'
#
loop_
_entity.id
_entity.type
_entity.pdbx_description
1 polymer ?
#
loop_
_entity_poly.entity_id
_entity_poly.type
_entity_poly.pdbx_seq_one_letter_code
_entity_poly.pdbx_strand_id
1 'polypeptide(L)'
;MTQKTKLEIIGPYTPEHPGPFCNRKKAPIEIAVKVDRNGKILGYEGDSKDLTKWESNGQFDSTRMSDTEYDIMNAREVPVAREFWVNEFRNGGWGGMFETEEEAAEWKGSFNFIRTIHVREVLPGEGA
;
A
#
# COMPACT_ATOMS: atom_id res chain seq x y z
N MET A 1 -1.01 -2.82 -16.81
CA MET A 1 -1.48 -2.77 -15.41
C MET A 1 -0.26 -2.81 -14.51
N THR A 2 -0.15 -1.88 -13.57
CA THR A 2 0.96 -1.79 -12.60
C THR A 2 0.75 -2.81 -11.47
N GLN A 3 1.84 -3.42 -10.99
CA GLN A 3 1.81 -4.32 -9.83
C GLN A 3 1.41 -3.51 -8.59
N LYS A 4 0.41 -3.99 -7.81
CA LYS A 4 0.03 -3.36 -6.54
C LYS A 4 1.19 -3.57 -5.55
N THR A 5 1.59 -2.50 -4.86
CA THR A 5 2.62 -2.53 -3.82
C THR A 5 2.03 -2.01 -2.50
N LYS A 6 2.68 -2.36 -1.38
CA LYS A 6 2.42 -1.78 -0.06
C LYS A 6 3.73 -1.28 0.54
N LEU A 7 3.64 -0.38 1.51
CA LEU A 7 4.80 0.06 2.28
C LEU A 7 5.10 -0.92 3.41
N GLU A 8 6.34 -1.37 3.46
CA GLU A 8 6.90 -2.17 4.55
C GLU A 8 7.91 -1.33 5.32
N ILE A 9 7.72 -1.21 6.63
CA ILE A 9 8.64 -0.49 7.53
C ILE A 9 9.95 -1.28 7.62
N ILE A 10 11.06 -0.64 7.29
CA ILE A 10 12.40 -1.23 7.38
C ILE A 10 13.22 -0.66 8.54
N GLY A 11 12.72 0.37 9.22
CA GLY A 11 13.33 0.93 10.42
C GLY A 11 12.83 2.33 10.75
N PRO A 12 13.30 2.90 11.87
CA PRO A 12 13.08 4.32 12.20
C PRO A 12 13.61 5.23 11.08
N TYR A 13 13.09 6.46 11.04
CA TYR A 13 13.58 7.47 10.09
C TYR A 13 15.09 7.71 10.23
N THR A 14 15.74 7.81 9.07
CA THR A 14 17.12 8.30 8.96
C THR A 14 17.22 9.31 7.81
N PRO A 15 17.84 10.49 7.99
CA PRO A 15 17.95 11.51 6.93
C PRO A 15 18.58 11.02 5.62
N GLU A 16 19.44 10.01 5.70
CA GLU A 16 20.18 9.38 4.60
C GLU A 16 19.32 8.44 3.76
N HIS A 17 18.19 7.97 4.29
CA HIS A 17 17.28 7.11 3.54
C HIS A 17 16.61 7.93 2.43
N PRO A 18 16.58 7.44 1.17
CA PRO A 18 16.02 8.21 0.05
C PRO A 18 14.49 8.26 0.05
N GLY A 19 13.85 7.37 0.79
CA GLY A 19 12.41 7.10 0.73
C GLY A 19 12.11 5.79 0.00
N PRO A 20 10.85 5.32 0.00
CA PRO A 20 9.68 6.00 0.55
C PRO A 20 9.66 6.03 2.09
N PHE A 21 8.75 6.82 2.65
CA PHE A 21 8.51 6.94 4.09
C PHE A 21 7.05 6.63 4.41
N CYS A 22 6.79 6.16 5.63
CA CYS A 22 5.44 6.02 6.15
C CYS A 22 5.40 6.29 7.65
N ASN A 23 4.22 6.44 8.23
CA ASN A 23 4.05 6.39 9.68
C ASN A 23 4.06 4.93 10.19
N ARG A 24 3.92 4.70 11.50
CA ARG A 24 3.86 3.33 12.05
C ARG A 24 2.59 2.58 11.66
N LYS A 25 1.54 3.30 11.28
CA LYS A 25 0.30 2.77 10.70
C LYS A 25 0.41 2.44 9.21
N LYS A 26 1.59 2.62 8.61
CA LYS A 26 1.88 2.40 7.18
C LYS A 26 1.14 3.35 6.24
N ALA A 27 0.65 4.49 6.74
CA ALA A 27 0.20 5.59 5.89
C ALA A 27 1.42 6.26 5.25
N PRO A 28 1.41 6.53 3.94
CA PRO A 28 2.56 7.13 3.25
C PRO A 28 2.86 8.51 3.81
N ILE A 29 4.14 8.89 3.85
CA ILE A 29 4.58 10.25 4.20
C ILE A 29 5.38 10.83 3.03
N GLU A 30 4.93 11.97 2.54
CA GLU A 30 5.66 12.77 1.57
C GLU A 30 6.39 13.91 2.28
N ILE A 31 7.72 13.86 2.31
CA ILE A 31 8.54 14.93 2.91
C ILE A 31 8.66 16.08 1.90
N ALA A 32 8.06 17.23 2.23
CA ALA A 32 8.17 18.45 1.44
C ALA A 32 9.43 19.26 1.79
N VAL A 33 9.83 19.30 3.06
CA VAL A 33 11.01 20.02 3.54
C VAL A 33 11.74 19.17 4.58
N LYS A 34 13.01 18.81 4.32
CA LYS A 34 13.82 17.99 5.23
C LYS A 34 14.31 18.74 6.48
N VAL A 35 14.58 20.05 6.37
CA VAL A 35 15.00 20.87 7.51
C VAL A 35 14.50 22.29 7.28
N ASP A 36 13.47 22.71 8.00
CA ASP A 36 13.06 24.11 8.05
C ASP A 36 14.06 24.95 8.88
N ARG A 37 13.86 26.27 8.96
CA ARG A 37 14.73 27.17 9.74
C ARG A 37 14.80 26.83 11.24
N ASN A 38 13.89 25.99 11.74
CA ASN A 38 13.78 25.57 13.13
C ASN A 38 14.26 24.13 13.37
N GLY A 39 14.84 23.46 12.36
CA GLY A 39 15.31 22.10 12.51
C GLY A 39 14.20 21.03 12.41
N LYS A 40 13.06 21.35 11.80
CA LYS A 40 11.90 20.44 11.68
C LYS A 40 11.77 19.86 10.28
N ILE A 41 11.14 18.70 10.20
CA ILE A 41 10.70 18.08 8.94
C ILE A 41 9.24 18.48 8.71
N LEU A 42 8.92 18.87 7.48
CA LEU A 42 7.56 19.21 7.05
C LEU A 42 7.14 18.33 5.88
N GLY A 43 5.89 17.90 5.88
CA GLY A 43 5.39 16.97 4.88
C GLY A 43 3.91 16.64 5.05
N TYR A 44 3.42 15.74 4.20
CA TYR A 44 2.04 15.30 4.16
C TYR A 44 1.93 13.84 4.59
N GLU A 45 0.87 13.50 5.32
CA GLU A 45 0.55 12.14 5.74
C GLU A 45 -0.68 11.63 4.97
N GLY A 46 -0.56 10.45 4.36
CA GLY A 46 -1.64 9.89 3.55
C GLY A 46 -2.02 10.81 2.40
N ASP A 47 -3.33 11.00 2.23
CA ASP A 47 -3.90 11.95 1.25
C ASP A 47 -4.20 13.33 1.88
N SER A 48 -3.68 13.61 3.08
CA SER A 48 -3.89 14.89 3.75
C SER A 48 -3.24 16.03 2.98
N LYS A 49 -3.94 17.17 2.93
CA LYS A 49 -3.39 18.44 2.40
C LYS A 49 -2.80 19.33 3.49
N ASP A 50 -2.97 18.93 4.75
CA ASP A 50 -2.46 19.67 5.89
C ASP A 50 -0.99 19.30 6.11
N LEU A 51 -0.18 20.33 6.30
CA LEU A 51 1.25 20.15 6.53
C LEU A 51 1.49 19.70 7.96
N THR A 52 2.05 18.51 8.10
CA THR A 52 2.44 17.94 9.38
C THR A 52 3.90 18.27 9.69
N LYS A 53 4.21 18.37 10.99
CA LYS A 53 5.55 18.70 11.49
C LYS A 53 6.11 17.54 12.30
N TRP A 54 7.39 17.27 12.08
CA TRP A 54 8.17 16.33 12.85
C TRP A 54 9.47 16.98 13.30
N GLU A 55 10.03 16.46 14.38
CA GLU A 55 11.41 16.72 14.77
C GLU A 55 12.38 16.26 13.69
N SER A 56 13.61 16.80 13.70
CA SER A 56 14.68 16.38 12.76
C SER A 56 15.00 14.89 12.78
N ASN A 57 14.65 14.18 13.86
CA ASN A 57 14.80 12.73 13.99
C ASN A 57 13.57 11.94 13.51
N GLY A 58 12.56 12.61 12.94
CA GLY A 58 11.32 12.00 12.44
C GLY A 58 10.24 11.78 13.49
N GLN A 59 10.45 12.18 14.75
CA GLN A 59 9.41 12.06 15.78
C GLN A 59 8.30 13.09 15.57
N PHE A 60 7.05 12.68 15.76
CA PHE A 60 5.93 13.59 15.61
C PHE A 60 5.96 14.73 16.62
N ASP A 61 5.88 15.98 16.15
CA ASP A 61 5.94 17.18 16.99
C ASP A 61 4.57 17.44 17.64
N SER A 62 4.22 16.58 18.58
CA SER A 62 3.04 16.68 19.42
C SER A 62 3.49 17.01 20.84
N THR A 63 3.15 18.22 21.29
CA THR A 63 3.56 18.72 22.60
C THR A 63 3.02 17.93 23.81
N ARG A 64 2.22 16.87 23.62
CA ARG A 64 1.54 16.16 24.73
C ARG A 64 1.18 14.68 24.52
N MET A 65 1.49 14.04 23.39
CA MET A 65 1.16 12.62 23.20
C MET A 65 2.43 11.80 23.09
N SER A 66 2.58 10.78 23.95
CA SER A 66 3.57 9.70 23.81
C SER A 66 3.27 8.78 22.62
N ASP A 67 2.53 9.30 21.63
CA ASP A 67 1.96 8.52 20.56
C ASP A 67 2.93 8.52 19.38
N THR A 68 3.84 7.56 19.44
CA THR A 68 4.84 7.30 18.39
C THR A 68 4.22 6.81 17.08
N GLU A 69 2.89 6.63 17.01
CA GLU A 69 2.19 6.12 15.82
C GLU A 69 2.41 6.99 14.58
N TYR A 70 2.61 8.29 14.77
CA TYR A 70 2.78 9.29 13.71
C TYR A 70 4.26 9.56 13.37
N ASP A 71 5.20 8.89 14.03
CA ASP A 71 6.63 9.03 13.71
C ASP A 71 6.90 8.64 12.26
N ILE A 72 7.80 9.35 11.60
CA ILE A 72 8.32 8.98 10.29
C ILE A 72 9.13 7.69 10.44
N MET A 73 8.86 6.74 9.54
CA MET A 73 9.56 5.48 9.42
C MET A 73 10.14 5.36 8.01
N ASN A 74 11.33 4.79 7.89
CA ASN A 74 11.87 4.36 6.60
C ASN A 74 11.03 3.18 6.11
N ALA A 75 10.64 3.22 4.83
CA ALA A 75 9.87 2.17 4.22
C ALA A 75 10.44 1.75 2.87
N ARG A 76 10.02 0.58 2.40
CA ARG A 76 10.20 0.15 1.01
C ARG A 76 8.87 -0.30 0.43
N GLU A 77 8.74 -0.20 -0.88
CA GLU A 77 7.63 -0.82 -1.60
C GLU A 77 7.88 -2.32 -1.72
N VAL A 78 6.91 -3.13 -1.31
CA VAL A 78 6.90 -4.57 -1.53
C VAL A 78 5.67 -4.96 -2.35
N PRO A 79 5.80 -5.91 -3.30
CA PRO A 79 4.68 -6.35 -4.10
C PRO A 79 3.60 -7.00 -3.22
N VAL A 80 2.35 -6.83 -3.63
CA VAL A 80 1.19 -7.47 -3.01
C VAL A 80 0.58 -8.43 -4.01
N ALA A 81 0.40 -9.68 -3.58
CA ALA A 81 -0.32 -10.68 -4.36
C ALA A 81 -1.71 -10.15 -4.71
N ARG A 82 -2.02 -10.08 -6.00
CA ARG A 82 -3.36 -9.73 -6.45
C ARG A 82 -4.30 -10.90 -6.19
N GLU A 83 -5.46 -10.59 -5.65
CA GLU A 83 -6.59 -11.52 -5.53
C GLU A 83 -7.70 -11.03 -6.46
N PHE A 84 -8.28 -11.96 -7.21
CA PHE A 84 -9.32 -11.67 -8.19
C PHE A 84 -10.11 -12.93 -8.53
N TRP A 85 -11.26 -12.74 -9.14
CA TRP A 85 -12.16 -13.80 -9.55
C TRP A 85 -12.17 -13.93 -11.07
N VAL A 86 -12.19 -15.16 -11.57
CA VAL A 86 -12.33 -15.46 -13.00
C VAL A 86 -13.41 -16.50 -13.21
N ASN A 87 -14.13 -16.38 -14.33
CA ASN A 87 -15.08 -17.40 -14.76
C ASN A 87 -14.43 -18.32 -15.79
N GLU A 88 -14.59 -19.63 -15.60
CA GLU A 88 -14.20 -20.65 -16.56
C GLU A 88 -15.41 -21.02 -17.44
N PHE A 89 -15.20 -21.10 -18.75
CA PHE A 89 -16.23 -21.44 -19.72
C PHE A 89 -15.92 -22.74 -20.50
N ARG A 90 -16.96 -23.44 -20.96
CA ARG A 90 -16.88 -24.75 -21.65
C ARG A 90 -16.03 -24.77 -22.91
N ASN A 91 -15.81 -23.62 -23.54
CA ASN A 91 -14.93 -23.50 -24.70
C ASN A 91 -13.43 -23.44 -24.32
N GLY A 92 -13.08 -23.63 -23.05
CA GLY A 92 -11.72 -23.46 -22.53
C GLY A 92 -11.30 -22.00 -22.38
N GLY A 93 -12.22 -21.06 -22.58
CA GLY A 93 -12.00 -19.64 -22.41
C GLY A 93 -12.07 -19.21 -20.94
N TRP A 94 -11.24 -18.24 -20.59
CA TRP A 94 -11.29 -17.54 -19.32
C TRP A 94 -12.02 -16.22 -19.51
N GLY A 95 -12.93 -15.90 -18.59
CA GLY A 95 -13.61 -14.62 -18.54
C GLY A 95 -12.69 -13.47 -18.14
N GLY A 96 -13.31 -12.30 -17.93
CA GLY A 96 -12.63 -11.17 -17.30
C GLY A 96 -12.10 -11.50 -15.91
N MET A 97 -11.14 -10.69 -15.45
CA MET A 97 -10.72 -10.65 -14.06
C MET A 97 -11.64 -9.67 -13.32
N PHE A 98 -12.24 -10.12 -12.23
CA PHE A 98 -13.17 -9.34 -11.41
C PHE A 98 -12.58 -9.12 -10.03
N GLU A 99 -12.81 -7.95 -9.43
CA GLU A 99 -12.27 -7.66 -8.10
C GLU A 99 -13.06 -8.40 -7.01
N THR A 100 -14.34 -8.69 -7.25
CA THR A 100 -15.23 -9.36 -6.31
C THR A 100 -15.91 -10.60 -6.91
N GLU A 101 -16.42 -11.48 -6.04
CA GLU A 101 -17.17 -12.65 -6.48
C GLU A 101 -18.51 -12.23 -7.09
N GLU A 102 -19.13 -11.17 -6.56
CA GLU A 102 -20.39 -10.63 -7.02
C GLU A 102 -20.30 -10.13 -8.46
N GLU A 103 -19.25 -9.37 -8.80
CA GLU A 103 -18.98 -8.92 -10.17
C GLU A 103 -18.79 -10.11 -11.12
N ALA A 104 -18.03 -11.13 -10.69
CA ALA A 104 -17.90 -12.37 -11.45
C ALA A 104 -19.24 -13.09 -11.61
N ALA A 105 -20.13 -13.01 -10.60
CA ALA A 105 -21.42 -13.67 -10.60
C ALA A 105 -22.41 -13.05 -11.60
N GLU A 106 -22.37 -11.74 -11.82
CA GLU A 106 -23.19 -11.06 -12.82
C GLU A 106 -22.92 -11.58 -14.25
N TRP A 107 -21.69 -12.03 -14.51
CA TRP A 107 -21.27 -12.57 -15.80
C TRP A 107 -21.55 -14.07 -15.99
N LYS A 108 -22.26 -14.72 -15.05
CA LYS A 108 -22.62 -16.15 -15.12
C LYS A 108 -23.70 -16.47 -16.17
N GLY A 109 -24.41 -15.47 -16.70
CA GLY A 109 -25.57 -15.65 -17.59
C GLY A 109 -25.31 -16.31 -18.95
N SER A 110 -24.07 -16.71 -19.25
CA SER A 110 -23.73 -17.43 -20.48
C SER A 110 -23.97 -18.94 -20.32
N PHE A 111 -24.62 -19.56 -21.33
CA PHE A 111 -24.86 -21.02 -21.40
C PHE A 111 -23.59 -21.88 -21.33
N ASN A 112 -22.42 -21.26 -21.45
CA ASN A 112 -21.13 -21.91 -21.41
C ASN A 112 -20.41 -21.79 -20.06
N PHE A 113 -21.00 -21.17 -19.04
CA PHE A 113 -20.39 -21.04 -17.72
C PHE A 113 -20.16 -22.43 -17.07
N ILE A 114 -18.99 -22.63 -16.47
CA ILE A 114 -18.66 -23.82 -15.67
C ILE A 114 -18.62 -23.45 -14.18
N ARG A 115 -17.73 -22.54 -13.80
CA ARG A 115 -17.50 -22.15 -12.41
C ARG A 115 -16.79 -20.80 -12.31
N THR A 116 -16.86 -20.22 -11.12
CA THR A 116 -16.10 -19.05 -10.71
C THR A 116 -14.94 -19.51 -9.83
N ILE A 117 -13.74 -19.02 -10.10
CA ILE A 117 -12.49 -19.42 -9.43
C ILE A 117 -11.88 -18.18 -8.79
N HIS A 118 -11.57 -18.28 -7.50
CA HIS A 118 -10.74 -17.30 -6.82
C HIS A 118 -9.27 -17.57 -7.14
N VAL A 119 -8.58 -16.57 -7.67
CA VAL A 119 -7.18 -16.65 -8.06
C VAL A 119 -6.38 -15.68 -7.22
N ARG A 120 -5.27 -16.18 -6.66
CA ARG A 120 -4.25 -15.36 -6.02
C ARG A 120 -2.96 -15.46 -6.82
N GLU A 121 -2.39 -14.31 -7.16
CA GLU A 121 -1.06 -14.22 -7.75
C GLU A 121 -0.01 -14.69 -6.74
N VAL A 122 0.88 -15.58 -7.17
CA VAL A 122 2.00 -16.07 -6.35
C VAL A 122 3.19 -15.15 -6.58
N LEU A 123 3.71 -14.54 -5.52
CA LEU A 123 4.86 -13.64 -5.63
C LEU A 123 6.18 -14.44 -5.72
N PRO A 124 7.25 -13.88 -6.31
CA PRO A 124 8.56 -14.52 -6.33
C PRO A 124 9.02 -14.90 -4.91
N GLY A 125 9.30 -16.19 -4.70
CA GLY A 125 9.70 -16.74 -3.39
C GLY A 125 8.56 -17.34 -2.56
N GLU A 126 7.31 -17.19 -2.99
CA GLU A 126 6.17 -17.96 -2.46
C GLU A 126 6.00 -19.26 -3.29
N GLY A 127 5.80 -20.42 -2.65
CA GLY A 127 5.43 -21.68 -3.35
C GLY A 127 6.54 -22.72 -3.60
N ALA A 128 7.55 -22.77 -2.72
CA ALA A 128 8.46 -23.93 -2.62
C ALA A 128 7.84 -25.08 -1.83
#